data_AF-K1WY67-F1
#
_entry.id   AF-K1WY67-F1
#
_cell.length_a   1.000
_cell.length_b   1.000
_cell.length_c   1.000
_cell.angle_alpha   90.00
_cell.angle_beta   90.00
_cell.angle_gamma   90.00
#
_symmetry.space_group_name_H-M   'P 1'
#
loop_
_entity.id
_entity.type
_entity.pdbx_description
1 polymer ?
#
loop_
_entity_poly.entity_id
_entity_poly.type
_entity_poly.pdbx_seq_one_letter_code
_entity_poly.pdbx_strand_id
1 'polypeptide(L)'
;MNAEVRVLANLNVVGSLILDENNSEFPLNPKPGTLVIKGLNLFAYLTIGGMQTWYPLVTLNGGNTYIHNQGLPMSQWTISHNLDTAQFWYQCQDELGQMMFPSSITPIDANSFMLNFASPVIGQVVVVGTDTLQLNQLNASLIKIGAEVVIDILGMSISGSRVLSETQIDAKLALLPSSDPTAAIAAGVAIETARAVAVESTKANLSNNIYTGAQAMTNVNKGTVVNGTVDFNISQSNVQELTVGGALAVTLSNWPATGIFGDVIIAVKNGGAYAMTMPNVIWQLPTTGAPAASFSAYLTAIGRASGALQVAGTDFLYFYTLDGGVTIYGKVL
;
A
#
# COMPACT_ATOMS: atom_id res chain seq x y z
N MET A 1 -79.90 47.06 14.42
CA MET A 1 -78.43 47.17 14.44
C MET A 1 -78.02 47.60 13.05
N ASN A 2 -77.40 48.78 12.90
CA ASN A 2 -76.96 49.24 11.58
C ASN A 2 -75.60 48.59 11.30
N ALA A 3 -75.56 47.65 10.35
CA ALA A 3 -74.31 47.08 9.89
C ALA A 3 -73.58 48.14 9.05
N GLU A 4 -72.48 48.66 9.58
CA GLU A 4 -71.59 49.55 8.84
C GLU A 4 -70.68 48.71 7.95
N VAL A 5 -70.82 48.85 6.63
CA VAL A 5 -69.92 48.20 5.66
C VAL A 5 -68.91 49.22 5.17
N ARG A 6 -67.65 49.08 5.62
CA ARG A 6 -66.52 49.86 5.09
C ARG A 6 -65.75 49.00 4.09
N VAL A 7 -65.83 49.34 2.82
CA VAL A 7 -65.03 48.71 1.77
C VAL A 7 -63.69 49.43 1.67
N LEU A 8 -62.59 48.70 1.79
CA LEU A 8 -61.24 49.25 1.62
C LEU A 8 -60.95 49.49 0.14
N ALA A 9 -60.33 50.63 -0.19
CA ALA A 9 -60.10 51.07 -1.57
C ALA A 9 -59.25 50.11 -2.43
N ASN A 10 -58.50 49.20 -1.81
CA ASN A 10 -57.55 48.30 -2.48
C ASN A 10 -57.87 46.81 -2.28
N LEU A 11 -59.09 46.44 -1.88
CA LEU A 11 -59.47 45.04 -1.78
C LEU A 11 -59.70 44.44 -3.18
N ASN A 12 -58.76 43.61 -3.65
CA ASN A 12 -58.93 42.82 -4.86
C ASN A 12 -59.16 41.35 -4.50
N VAL A 13 -60.38 40.86 -4.67
CA VAL A 13 -60.76 39.46 -4.42
C VAL A 13 -60.82 38.72 -5.75
N VAL A 14 -59.87 37.82 -5.98
CA VAL A 14 -59.91 36.87 -7.11
C VAL A 14 -60.49 35.56 -6.59
N GLY A 15 -61.80 35.36 -6.78
CA GLY A 15 -62.54 34.19 -6.27
C GLY A 15 -63.63 34.58 -5.28
N SER A 16 -63.76 33.84 -4.18
CA SER A 16 -64.77 34.08 -3.14
C SER A 16 -64.13 34.40 -1.79
N LEU A 17 -64.54 35.49 -1.17
CA LEU A 17 -64.25 35.81 0.24
C LEU A 17 -65.59 35.76 1.00
N ILE A 18 -65.70 34.84 1.96
CA ILE A 18 -66.85 34.73 2.84
C ILE A 18 -66.38 35.16 4.23
N LEU A 19 -66.84 36.33 4.69
CA LEU A 19 -66.69 36.78 6.06
C LEU A 19 -68.05 36.62 6.70
N ASP A 20 -68.29 35.46 7.31
CA ASP A 20 -69.52 35.18 8.02
C ASP A 20 -69.26 35.25 9.52
N GLU A 21 -70.21 35.79 10.27
CA GLU A 21 -70.11 35.85 11.72
C GLU A 21 -70.47 34.49 12.30
N ASN A 22 -69.47 33.84 12.92
CA ASN A 22 -69.72 32.86 13.96
C ASN A 22 -70.47 31.59 13.52
N ASN A 23 -70.12 31.03 12.36
CA ASN A 23 -70.62 29.73 11.96
C ASN A 23 -70.21 28.66 12.98
N SER A 24 -71.21 28.06 13.65
CA SER A 24 -70.98 26.94 14.58
C SER A 24 -70.47 25.69 13.84
N GLU A 25 -70.72 25.61 12.53
CA GLU A 25 -70.32 24.49 11.68
C GLU A 25 -69.58 24.93 10.43
N PHE A 26 -68.76 24.02 9.90
CA PHE A 26 -68.10 24.27 8.62
C PHE A 26 -69.13 24.25 7.48
N PRO A 27 -68.95 25.08 6.43
CA PRO A 27 -69.76 24.98 5.20
C PRO A 27 -69.84 23.55 4.67
N LEU A 28 -71.02 23.11 4.25
CA LEU A 28 -71.26 21.74 3.78
C LEU A 28 -70.61 21.44 2.42
N ASN A 29 -70.37 22.46 1.59
CA ASN A 29 -69.78 22.33 0.26
C ASN A 29 -68.68 23.39 0.03
N PRO A 30 -67.57 23.36 0.78
CA PRO A 30 -66.52 24.36 0.63
C PRO A 30 -65.72 24.10 -0.65
N LYS A 31 -65.28 25.19 -1.30
CA LYS A 31 -64.34 25.11 -2.44
C LYS A 31 -62.91 25.29 -1.93
N PRO A 32 -61.89 24.65 -2.53
CA PRO A 32 -60.50 24.95 -2.19
C PRO A 32 -60.23 26.46 -2.24
N GLY A 33 -59.60 27.00 -1.20
CA GLY A 33 -59.42 28.44 -0.99
C GLY A 33 -60.49 29.11 -0.13
N THR A 34 -61.53 28.40 0.31
CA THR A 34 -62.52 28.95 1.26
C THR A 34 -61.84 29.20 2.61
N LEU A 35 -61.94 30.42 3.13
CA LEU A 35 -61.50 30.79 4.47
C LEU A 35 -62.72 30.92 5.38
N VAL A 36 -62.64 30.36 6.59
CA VAL A 36 -63.70 30.46 7.61
C VAL A 36 -63.07 30.69 8.98
N ILE A 37 -63.65 31.61 9.74
CA ILE A 37 -63.37 31.75 11.16
C ILE A 37 -64.41 30.91 11.91
N LYS A 38 -63.96 29.89 12.65
CA LYS A 38 -64.81 29.05 13.51
C LYS A 38 -64.34 29.18 14.95
N GLY A 39 -65.20 29.70 15.82
CA GLY A 39 -64.79 30.14 17.16
C GLY A 39 -63.77 31.27 17.07
N LEU A 40 -62.55 31.04 17.58
CA LEU A 40 -61.43 31.98 17.52
C LEU A 40 -60.34 31.57 16.51
N ASN A 41 -60.57 30.52 15.71
CA ASN A 41 -59.54 29.97 14.83
C ASN A 41 -59.86 30.28 13.36
N LEU A 42 -58.82 30.60 12.58
CA LEU A 42 -58.91 30.74 11.13
C LEU A 42 -58.61 29.40 10.48
N PHE A 43 -59.55 28.89 9.68
CA PHE A 43 -59.41 27.70 8.87
C PHE A 43 -59.42 28.04 7.39
N ALA A 44 -58.66 27.29 6.60
CA ALA A 44 -58.71 27.27 5.16
C ALA A 44 -59.09 25.88 4.67
N TYR A 45 -60.02 25.79 3.72
CA TYR A 45 -60.29 24.56 3.02
C TYR A 45 -59.28 24.42 1.87
N LEU A 46 -58.36 23.46 1.98
CA LEU A 46 -57.20 23.32 1.08
C LEU A 46 -57.13 21.91 0.50
N THR A 47 -56.47 21.78 -0.65
CA THR A 47 -56.03 20.49 -1.18
C THR A 47 -54.61 20.20 -0.70
N ILE A 48 -54.45 19.23 0.21
CA ILE A 48 -53.16 18.81 0.75
C ILE A 48 -52.94 17.36 0.36
N GLY A 49 -51.87 17.08 -0.40
CA GLY A 49 -51.58 15.70 -0.85
C GLY A 49 -52.68 15.05 -1.69
N GLY A 50 -53.51 15.84 -2.38
CA GLY A 50 -54.64 15.35 -3.18
C GLY A 50 -55.96 15.20 -2.42
N MET A 51 -55.97 15.37 -1.10
CA MET A 51 -57.18 15.37 -0.28
C MET A 51 -57.63 16.79 0.03
N GLN A 52 -58.92 17.05 -0.08
CA GLN A 52 -59.51 18.33 0.33
C GLN A 52 -59.94 18.25 1.80
N THR A 53 -59.48 19.18 2.63
CA THR A 53 -59.78 19.20 4.07
C THR A 53 -59.71 20.61 4.64
N TRP A 54 -60.34 20.82 5.79
CA TRP A 54 -60.16 22.03 6.59
C TRP A 54 -58.82 21.97 7.32
N TYR A 55 -57.98 22.96 7.07
CA TYR A 55 -56.68 23.11 7.71
C TYR A 55 -56.67 24.39 8.56
N PRO A 56 -56.33 24.32 9.86
CA PRO A 56 -56.21 25.51 10.69
C PRO A 56 -54.97 26.30 10.28
N LEU A 57 -55.16 27.58 9.94
CA LEU A 57 -54.06 28.51 9.66
C LEU A 57 -53.65 29.32 10.89
N VAL A 58 -54.62 29.64 11.75
CA VAL A 58 -54.39 30.31 13.03
C VAL A 58 -55.27 29.63 14.06
N THR A 59 -54.66 29.13 15.13
CA THR A 59 -55.40 28.52 16.23
C THR A 59 -55.10 29.28 17.50
N LEU A 60 -56.07 30.01 18.03
CA LEU A 60 -55.96 30.77 19.29
C LEU A 60 -55.88 29.83 20.53
N ASN A 61 -56.22 28.56 20.37
CA ASN A 61 -56.05 27.49 21.38
C ASN A 61 -55.05 26.41 20.96
N GLY A 62 -54.26 26.64 19.92
CA GLY A 62 -53.35 25.63 19.34
C GLY A 62 -51.95 25.72 19.92
N GLY A 63 -51.79 25.30 21.18
CA GLY A 63 -50.50 24.88 21.75
C GLY A 63 -49.47 25.97 22.06
N ASN A 64 -49.70 27.23 21.69
CA ASN A 64 -48.74 28.33 21.93
C ASN A 64 -49.28 29.45 22.81
N THR A 65 -50.49 29.36 23.34
CA THR A 65 -51.12 30.41 24.17
C THR A 65 -51.68 29.81 25.45
N TYR A 66 -51.48 30.48 26.59
CA TYR A 66 -51.98 30.09 27.90
C TYR A 66 -52.57 31.30 28.63
N ILE A 67 -53.63 31.07 29.42
CA ILE A 67 -54.28 32.11 30.22
C ILE A 67 -54.30 31.67 31.68
N HIS A 68 -53.68 32.47 32.55
CA HIS A 68 -53.74 32.29 34.01
C HIS A 68 -54.73 33.28 34.62
N ASN A 69 -55.65 32.77 35.43
CA ASN A 69 -56.58 33.59 36.20
C ASN A 69 -56.18 33.58 37.68
N GLN A 70 -55.90 34.76 38.21
CA GLN A 70 -55.63 34.96 39.62
C GLN A 70 -56.87 35.53 40.31
N GLY A 71 -57.62 34.67 41.01
CA GLY A 71 -58.88 35.02 41.67
C GLY A 71 -58.77 35.59 43.09
N LEU A 72 -57.57 35.61 43.68
CA LEU A 72 -57.32 36.14 45.03
C LEU A 72 -56.14 37.12 45.01
N PRO A 73 -56.17 38.22 45.79
CA PRO A 73 -55.08 39.18 45.82
C PRO A 73 -53.78 38.52 46.25
N MET A 74 -52.79 38.49 45.34
CA MET A 74 -51.44 37.99 45.63
C MET A 74 -50.39 38.87 44.96
N SER A 75 -49.26 39.08 45.64
CA SER A 75 -48.12 39.82 45.11
C SER A 75 -47.17 38.95 44.28
N GLN A 76 -47.36 37.62 44.30
CA GLN A 76 -46.58 36.66 43.52
C GLN A 76 -47.53 35.71 42.81
N TRP A 77 -47.44 35.65 41.48
CA TRP A 77 -48.23 34.73 40.66
C TRP A 77 -47.30 33.70 40.01
N THR A 78 -47.49 32.43 40.33
CA THR A 78 -46.82 31.33 39.64
C THR A 78 -47.65 30.92 38.44
N ILE A 79 -47.09 31.10 37.24
CA ILE A 79 -47.75 30.87 35.97
C ILE A 79 -47.22 29.56 35.38
N SER A 80 -48.03 28.50 35.37
CA SER A 80 -47.69 27.19 34.82
C SER A 80 -48.35 27.01 33.45
N HIS A 81 -47.69 27.51 32.40
CA HIS A 81 -48.27 27.63 31.06
C HIS A 81 -48.16 26.37 30.19
N ASN A 82 -47.24 25.45 30.49
CA ASN A 82 -47.08 24.17 29.76
C ASN A 82 -46.93 24.33 28.24
N LEU A 83 -46.23 25.38 27.78
CA LEU A 83 -46.01 25.65 26.35
C LEU A 83 -44.68 25.06 25.83
N ASP A 84 -43.96 24.33 26.69
CA ASP A 84 -42.65 23.72 26.43
C ASP A 84 -41.60 24.71 25.89
N THR A 85 -41.67 25.96 26.36
CA THR A 85 -40.78 27.03 25.92
C THR A 85 -40.51 28.05 27.02
N ALA A 86 -39.24 28.40 27.18
CA ALA A 86 -38.82 29.53 28.01
C ALA A 86 -38.89 30.88 27.25
N GLN A 87 -39.21 30.86 25.95
CA GLN A 87 -39.35 32.06 25.13
C GLN A 87 -40.84 32.39 24.94
N PHE A 88 -41.28 33.47 25.57
CA PHE A 88 -42.68 33.88 25.54
C PHE A 88 -42.81 35.40 25.62
N TRP A 89 -43.98 35.88 25.20
CA TRP A 89 -44.46 37.21 25.58
C TRP A 89 -45.68 37.06 26.50
N TYR A 90 -45.91 38.03 27.39
CA TYR A 90 -47.09 38.02 28.27
C TYR A 90 -47.71 39.41 28.43
N GLN A 91 -48.99 39.46 28.81
CA GLN A 91 -49.72 40.68 29.16
C GLN A 91 -50.67 40.43 30.32
N CYS A 92 -50.58 41.29 31.34
CA CYS A 92 -51.39 41.23 32.54
C CYS A 92 -52.49 42.29 32.51
N GLN A 93 -53.65 41.94 33.05
CA GLN A 93 -54.76 42.85 33.26
C GLN A 93 -55.41 42.63 34.63
N ASP A 94 -55.94 43.68 35.26
CA ASP A 94 -56.68 43.59 36.52
C ASP A 94 -58.12 43.08 36.31
N GLU A 95 -58.90 43.01 37.40
CA GLU A 95 -60.31 42.61 37.34
C GLU A 95 -61.23 43.60 36.57
N LEU A 96 -60.76 44.83 36.34
CA LEU A 96 -61.45 45.86 35.57
C LEU A 96 -61.00 45.89 34.09
N GLY A 97 -60.11 44.98 33.68
CA GLY A 97 -59.55 44.92 32.34
C GLY A 97 -58.49 45.98 32.05
N GLN A 98 -57.94 46.63 33.08
CA GLN A 98 -56.85 47.60 32.92
C GLN A 98 -55.50 46.89 32.89
N MET A 99 -54.61 47.37 32.02
CA MET A 99 -53.25 46.85 31.87
C MET A 99 -52.44 46.98 33.17
N MET A 100 -51.83 45.88 33.59
CA MET A 100 -50.93 45.83 34.74
C MET A 100 -49.51 45.44 34.33
N PHE A 101 -48.52 45.97 35.07
CA PHE A 101 -47.11 45.61 34.88
C PHE A 101 -46.54 45.00 36.16
N PRO A 102 -45.99 43.78 36.12
CA PRO A 102 -45.27 43.21 37.25
C PRO A 102 -43.96 43.99 37.48
N SER A 103 -43.52 44.08 38.74
CA SER A 103 -42.25 44.70 39.10
C SER A 103 -41.05 43.88 38.65
N SER A 104 -41.19 42.56 38.54
CA SER A 104 -40.16 41.69 37.97
C SER A 104 -40.75 40.36 37.52
N ILE A 105 -40.00 39.68 36.65
CA ILE A 105 -40.27 38.31 36.21
C ILE A 105 -39.13 37.40 36.68
N THR A 106 -39.47 36.22 37.18
CA THR A 106 -38.51 35.19 37.59
C THR A 106 -38.80 33.90 36.83
N PRO A 107 -37.95 33.52 35.86
CA PRO A 107 -38.08 32.22 35.19
C PRO A 107 -37.95 31.07 36.19
N ILE A 108 -38.76 30.02 36.05
CA ILE A 108 -38.66 28.79 36.88
C ILE A 108 -38.15 27.64 36.00
N ASP A 109 -38.87 27.31 34.92
CA ASP A 109 -38.51 26.30 33.94
C ASP A 109 -39.15 26.60 32.57
N ALA A 110 -39.04 25.69 31.60
CA ALA A 110 -39.61 25.85 30.27
C ALA A 110 -41.15 25.87 30.22
N ASN A 111 -41.82 25.55 31.33
CA ASN A 111 -43.27 25.47 31.41
C ASN A 111 -43.84 26.44 32.44
N SER A 112 -42.99 27.22 33.13
CA SER A 112 -43.43 28.10 34.19
C SER A 112 -42.50 29.27 34.49
N PHE A 113 -43.12 30.35 34.94
CA PHE A 113 -42.43 31.54 35.45
C PHE A 113 -43.26 32.19 36.55
N MET A 114 -42.61 33.05 37.34
CA MET A 114 -43.26 33.82 38.41
C MET A 114 -43.28 35.30 38.05
N LEU A 115 -44.45 35.91 38.24
CA LEU A 115 -44.62 37.36 38.19
C LEU A 115 -44.67 37.92 39.61
N ASN A 116 -43.85 38.92 39.88
CA ASN A 116 -43.84 39.63 41.16
C ASN A 116 -44.45 41.02 40.97
N PHE A 117 -45.34 41.42 41.87
CA PHE A 117 -45.99 42.72 41.91
C PHE A 117 -45.63 43.45 43.21
N ALA A 118 -45.64 44.79 43.16
CA ALA A 118 -45.32 45.63 44.33
C ALA A 118 -46.37 45.54 45.45
N SER A 119 -47.60 45.14 45.12
CA SER A 119 -48.71 44.93 46.05
C SER A 119 -49.56 43.74 45.59
N PRO A 120 -50.37 43.12 46.49
CA PRO A 120 -51.29 42.07 46.10
C PRO A 120 -52.32 42.53 45.07
N VAL A 121 -52.46 41.79 43.97
CA VAL A 121 -53.38 42.11 42.86
C VAL A 121 -54.20 40.88 42.44
N ILE A 122 -55.42 41.12 41.94
CA ILE A 122 -56.32 40.15 41.30
C ILE A 122 -56.31 40.45 39.80
N GLY A 123 -56.37 39.42 38.95
CA GLY A 123 -56.49 39.65 37.51
C GLY A 123 -56.15 38.43 36.66
N GLN A 124 -55.72 38.68 35.44
CA GLN A 124 -55.39 37.66 34.46
C GLN A 124 -54.06 37.97 33.77
N VAL A 125 -53.33 36.93 33.37
CA VAL A 125 -52.23 37.06 32.42
C VAL A 125 -52.42 36.13 31.23
N VAL A 126 -52.22 36.66 30.03
CA VAL A 126 -52.11 35.91 28.78
C VAL A 126 -50.64 35.71 28.48
N VAL A 127 -50.26 34.49 28.11
CA VAL A 127 -48.90 34.09 27.76
C VAL A 127 -48.93 33.50 26.36
N VAL A 128 -47.98 33.87 25.52
CA VAL A 128 -47.82 33.29 24.18
C VAL A 128 -46.37 32.86 23.98
N GLY A 129 -46.17 31.58 23.74
CA GLY A 129 -44.88 31.00 23.37
C GLY A 129 -44.47 31.42 21.96
N THR A 130 -43.19 31.77 21.79
CA THR A 130 -42.65 32.27 20.51
C THR A 130 -42.00 31.19 19.65
N ASP A 131 -42.00 29.94 20.09
CA ASP A 131 -41.35 28.88 19.34
C ASP A 131 -42.09 28.60 18.03
N THR A 132 -41.31 28.62 16.95
CA THR A 132 -41.74 28.37 15.59
C THR A 132 -42.29 26.96 15.44
N LEU A 133 -43.39 26.84 14.67
CA LEU A 133 -43.92 25.61 14.07
C LEU A 133 -42.89 24.47 14.06
N GLN A 134 -43.18 23.40 14.80
CA GLN A 134 -42.41 22.17 14.69
C GLN A 134 -42.38 21.75 13.21
N LEU A 135 -41.19 21.82 12.59
CA LEU A 135 -40.94 21.03 11.41
C LEU A 135 -41.21 19.58 11.81
N ASN A 136 -42.11 18.90 11.09
CA ASN A 136 -42.43 17.50 11.32
C ASN A 136 -41.12 16.73 11.50
N GLN A 137 -40.83 16.34 12.75
CA GLN A 137 -39.75 15.42 13.03
C GLN A 137 -40.10 14.16 12.25
N LEU A 138 -39.26 13.78 11.29
CA LEU A 138 -39.52 12.62 10.45
C LEU A 138 -39.24 11.36 11.29
N ASN A 139 -40.21 10.97 12.12
CA ASN A 139 -40.14 9.75 12.93
C ASN A 139 -40.49 8.55 12.05
N ALA A 140 -39.56 8.18 11.18
CA ALA A 140 -39.71 7.05 10.26
C ALA A 140 -38.64 6.00 10.57
N SER A 141 -39.05 4.73 10.64
CA SER A 141 -38.12 3.60 10.74
C SER A 141 -37.30 3.39 9.46
N LEU A 142 -37.65 4.09 8.37
CA LEU A 142 -37.03 4.00 7.06
C LEU A 142 -37.16 5.31 6.28
N ILE A 143 -36.03 5.87 5.87
CA ILE A 143 -35.97 7.00 4.92
C ILE A 143 -35.28 6.50 3.64
N LYS A 144 -36.01 6.51 2.52
CA LYS A 144 -35.46 6.17 1.19
C LYS A 144 -35.18 7.44 0.41
N ILE A 145 -33.94 7.62 -0.04
CA ILE A 145 -33.54 8.71 -0.95
C ILE A 145 -33.15 8.06 -2.27
N GLY A 146 -34.11 7.99 -3.20
CA GLY A 146 -33.95 7.24 -4.44
C GLY A 146 -33.92 5.73 -4.22
N ALA A 147 -33.36 4.99 -5.20
CA ALA A 147 -33.30 3.53 -5.16
C ALA A 147 -32.11 2.99 -4.34
N GLU A 148 -31.09 3.82 -4.09
CA GLU A 148 -29.80 3.34 -3.60
C GLU A 148 -29.51 3.71 -2.15
N VAL A 149 -29.99 4.86 -1.66
CA VAL A 149 -29.69 5.32 -0.30
C VAL A 149 -30.84 5.01 0.63
N VAL A 150 -30.55 4.23 1.68
CA VAL A 150 -31.52 3.81 2.69
C VAL A 150 -30.97 4.11 4.09
N ILE A 151 -31.71 4.87 4.89
CA ILE A 151 -31.43 5.11 6.30
C ILE A 151 -32.47 4.35 7.13
N ASP A 152 -32.03 3.40 7.94
CA ASP A 152 -32.87 2.58 8.82
C ASP A 152 -32.32 2.57 10.26
N ILE A 153 -32.98 1.84 11.17
CA ILE A 153 -32.53 1.70 12.57
C ILE A 153 -31.13 1.07 12.72
N LEU A 154 -30.64 0.43 11.66
CA LEU A 154 -29.34 -0.24 11.59
C LEU A 154 -28.28 0.65 10.89
N GLY A 155 -28.61 1.91 10.59
CA GLY A 155 -27.70 2.91 10.01
C GLY A 155 -28.00 3.26 8.55
N MET A 156 -26.99 3.76 7.86
CA MET A 156 -27.09 4.14 6.44
C MET A 156 -26.57 3.01 5.54
N SER A 157 -27.22 2.79 4.40
CA SER A 157 -26.73 1.92 3.34
C SER A 157 -26.82 2.60 1.97
N ILE A 158 -25.87 2.26 1.09
CA ILE A 158 -25.76 2.74 -0.29
C ILE A 158 -25.69 1.51 -1.21
N SER A 159 -26.62 1.41 -2.15
CA SER A 159 -26.74 0.29 -3.10
C SER A 159 -26.74 -1.08 -2.42
N GLY A 160 -27.40 -1.18 -1.26
CA GLY A 160 -27.51 -2.41 -0.46
C GLY A 160 -26.32 -2.70 0.47
N SER A 161 -25.25 -1.90 0.42
CA SER A 161 -24.09 -2.02 1.31
C SER A 161 -24.19 -1.04 2.48
N ARG A 162 -24.08 -1.54 3.72
CA ARG A 162 -24.10 -0.68 4.91
C ARG A 162 -22.82 0.13 4.99
N VAL A 163 -22.97 1.42 5.27
CA VAL A 163 -21.86 2.28 5.68
C VAL A 163 -21.47 1.89 7.09
N LEU A 164 -20.24 1.42 7.25
CA LEU A 164 -19.73 0.97 8.55
C LEU A 164 -19.39 2.20 9.41
N SER A 165 -19.74 2.14 10.70
CA SER A 165 -19.22 3.07 11.70
C SER A 165 -17.72 2.86 11.92
N GLU A 166 -17.04 3.87 12.46
CA GLU A 166 -15.61 3.80 12.83
C GLU A 166 -15.31 2.57 13.70
N THR A 167 -16.14 2.31 14.72
CA THR A 167 -16.01 1.12 15.59
C THR A 167 -16.16 -0.21 14.84
N GLN A 168 -17.02 -0.27 13.81
CA GLN A 168 -17.16 -1.48 12.98
C GLN A 168 -16.00 -1.67 12.02
N ILE A 169 -15.39 -0.57 11.54
CA ILE A 169 -14.16 -0.59 10.76
C ILE A 169 -13.02 -1.12 11.63
N ASP A 170 -12.87 -0.61 12.85
CA ASP A 170 -11.86 -1.04 13.81
C ASP A 170 -12.01 -2.51 14.20
N ALA A 171 -13.24 -2.97 14.46
CA ALA A 171 -13.51 -4.38 14.76
C ALA A 171 -13.18 -5.30 13.58
N LYS A 172 -13.50 -4.89 12.35
CA LYS A 172 -13.12 -5.65 11.14
C LYS A 172 -11.60 -5.64 10.93
N LEU A 173 -10.94 -4.52 11.19
CA LEU A 173 -9.50 -4.38 11.10
C LEU A 173 -8.78 -5.25 12.16
N ALA A 174 -9.36 -5.38 13.35
CA ALA A 174 -8.85 -6.24 14.43
C ALA A 174 -9.04 -7.75 14.15
N LEU A 175 -10.05 -8.12 13.34
CA LEU A 175 -10.30 -9.50 12.91
C LEU A 175 -9.54 -9.91 11.66
N LEU A 176 -8.96 -8.95 10.91
CA LEU A 176 -7.98 -9.30 9.90
C LEU A 176 -6.85 -10.01 10.65
N PRO A 177 -6.48 -11.24 10.24
CA PRO A 177 -5.41 -11.95 10.90
C PRO A 177 -4.22 -11.00 10.92
N SER A 178 -3.66 -10.78 12.12
CA SER A 178 -2.32 -10.26 12.25
C SER A 178 -1.38 -11.30 11.65
N SER A 179 -1.41 -11.49 10.33
CA SER A 179 -0.21 -11.85 9.60
C SER A 179 0.69 -10.67 9.86
N ASP A 180 1.40 -10.72 10.99
CA ASP A 180 2.36 -9.72 11.39
C ASP A 180 3.21 -9.48 10.14
N PRO A 181 3.02 -8.35 9.42
CA PRO A 181 3.72 -8.15 8.18
C PRO A 181 5.22 -8.18 8.47
N THR A 182 5.62 -7.83 9.69
CA THR A 182 6.97 -7.96 10.22
C THR A 182 7.48 -9.41 10.19
N ALA A 183 6.67 -10.41 10.57
CA ALA A 183 7.08 -11.80 10.57
C ALA A 183 7.23 -12.37 9.14
N ALA A 184 6.30 -12.02 8.23
CA ALA A 184 6.38 -12.44 6.83
C ALA A 184 7.54 -11.76 6.09
N ILE A 185 7.75 -10.45 6.35
CA ILE A 185 8.88 -9.69 5.81
C ILE A 185 10.20 -10.22 6.39
N ALA A 186 10.28 -10.51 7.69
CA ALA A 186 11.48 -11.07 8.31
C ALA A 186 11.84 -12.44 7.74
N ALA A 187 10.84 -13.30 7.47
CA ALA A 187 11.06 -14.58 6.80
C ALA A 187 11.59 -14.40 5.36
N GLY A 188 11.03 -13.46 4.60
CA GLY A 188 11.51 -13.13 3.26
C GLY A 188 12.95 -12.60 3.25
N VAL A 189 13.29 -11.70 4.18
CA VAL A 189 14.64 -11.15 4.34
C VAL A 189 15.65 -12.23 4.74
N ALA A 190 15.28 -13.15 5.63
CA ALA A 190 16.13 -14.27 6.03
C ALA A 190 16.46 -15.20 4.85
N ILE A 191 15.47 -15.50 4.00
CA ILE A 191 15.65 -16.32 2.79
C ILE A 191 16.62 -15.64 1.81
N GLU A 192 16.44 -14.34 1.54
CA GLU A 192 17.29 -13.63 0.58
C GLU A 192 18.73 -13.48 1.09
N THR A 193 18.89 -13.25 2.41
CA THR A 193 20.21 -13.22 3.06
C THR A 193 20.92 -14.57 2.92
N ALA A 194 20.22 -15.69 3.15
CA ALA A 194 20.78 -17.03 2.97
C ALA A 194 21.17 -17.31 1.51
N ARG A 195 20.35 -16.86 0.54
CA ARG A 195 20.67 -16.96 -0.90
C ARG A 195 21.93 -16.18 -1.25
N ALA A 196 22.08 -14.95 -0.76
CA ALA A 196 23.27 -14.13 -1.01
C ALA A 196 24.56 -14.80 -0.49
N VAL A 197 24.52 -15.36 0.72
CA VAL A 197 25.65 -16.10 1.30
C VAL A 197 26.01 -17.34 0.46
N ALA A 198 25.01 -18.08 -0.03
CA ALA A 198 25.23 -19.24 -0.89
C ALA A 198 25.82 -18.87 -2.27
N VAL A 199 25.43 -17.72 -2.82
CA VAL A 199 26.00 -17.22 -4.07
C VAL A 199 27.48 -16.86 -3.89
N GLU A 200 27.85 -16.16 -2.81
CA GLU A 200 29.24 -15.80 -2.54
C GLU A 200 30.13 -17.02 -2.27
N SER A 201 29.63 -18.02 -1.53
CA SER A 201 30.38 -19.27 -1.34
C SER A 201 30.58 -20.03 -2.65
N THR A 202 29.58 -20.03 -3.53
CA THR A 202 29.68 -20.63 -4.86
C THR A 202 30.68 -19.88 -5.75
N LYS A 203 30.67 -18.54 -5.73
CA LYS A 203 31.66 -17.73 -6.44
C LYS A 203 33.08 -18.04 -5.96
N ALA A 204 33.31 -18.10 -4.65
CA ALA A 204 34.62 -18.43 -4.08
C ALA A 204 35.10 -19.83 -4.52
N ASN A 205 34.21 -20.82 -4.52
CA ASN A 205 34.53 -22.17 -5.00
C ASN A 205 34.81 -22.22 -6.50
N LEU A 206 34.05 -21.48 -7.31
CA LEU A 206 34.30 -21.38 -8.75
C LEU A 206 35.61 -20.63 -9.03
N SER A 207 35.94 -19.57 -8.30
CA SER A 207 37.25 -18.90 -8.40
C SER A 207 38.41 -19.82 -8.05
N ASN A 208 38.21 -20.78 -7.14
CA ASN A 208 39.22 -21.78 -6.79
C ASN A 208 39.29 -22.96 -7.78
N ASN A 209 38.19 -23.30 -8.46
CA ASN A 209 38.10 -24.46 -9.38
C ASN A 209 38.20 -24.10 -10.87
N ILE A 210 38.00 -22.85 -11.24
CA ILE A 210 38.35 -22.38 -12.57
C ILE A 210 39.87 -22.39 -12.60
N TYR A 211 40.43 -23.31 -13.40
CA TYR A 211 41.78 -23.19 -13.92
C TYR A 211 41.89 -21.83 -14.60
N THR A 212 42.27 -20.80 -13.84
CA THR A 212 42.68 -19.50 -14.39
C THR A 212 43.91 -19.81 -15.22
N GLY A 213 43.72 -19.92 -16.54
CA GLY A 213 44.66 -20.41 -17.55
C GLY A 213 45.92 -19.56 -17.75
N ALA A 214 46.58 -19.24 -16.65
CA ALA A 214 47.95 -18.81 -16.54
C ALA A 214 48.48 -19.40 -15.24
N GLN A 215 48.54 -20.74 -15.14
CA GLN A 215 49.61 -21.29 -14.31
C GLN A 215 50.89 -20.76 -14.96
N ALA A 216 51.54 -19.78 -14.33
CA ALA A 216 52.86 -19.37 -14.72
C ALA A 216 53.72 -20.64 -14.70
N MET A 217 54.01 -21.19 -15.88
CA MET A 217 54.85 -22.36 -15.98
C MET A 217 56.25 -21.91 -15.58
N THR A 218 56.68 -22.27 -14.38
CA THR A 218 57.99 -21.91 -13.86
C THR A 218 59.06 -22.49 -14.80
N ASN A 219 59.74 -21.67 -15.60
CA ASN A 219 60.83 -22.18 -16.44
C ASN A 219 61.99 -22.65 -15.56
N VAL A 220 62.41 -23.91 -15.73
CA VAL A 220 63.58 -24.45 -15.03
C VAL A 220 64.78 -24.40 -15.97
N ASN A 221 65.69 -23.46 -15.71
CA ASN A 221 66.93 -23.35 -16.48
C ASN A 221 68.03 -24.23 -15.87
N LYS A 222 68.55 -25.18 -16.66
CA LYS A 222 69.65 -26.08 -16.29
C LYS A 222 71.03 -25.46 -16.50
N GLY A 223 71.10 -24.26 -17.08
CA GLY A 223 72.33 -23.52 -17.35
C GLY A 223 73.14 -24.08 -18.51
N THR A 224 74.44 -23.76 -18.52
CA THR A 224 75.39 -24.33 -19.49
C THR A 224 76.05 -25.57 -18.91
N VAL A 225 75.87 -26.72 -19.57
CA VAL A 225 76.45 -27.99 -19.14
C VAL A 225 77.53 -28.44 -20.11
N VAL A 226 78.73 -28.70 -19.59
CA VAL A 226 79.92 -29.01 -20.38
C VAL A 226 80.28 -30.50 -20.41
N ASN A 227 79.71 -31.31 -19.53
CA ASN A 227 79.83 -32.78 -19.54
C ASN A 227 78.75 -33.43 -18.66
N GLY A 228 78.64 -34.76 -18.73
CA GLY A 228 77.83 -35.57 -17.81
C GLY A 228 76.39 -35.82 -18.30
N THR A 229 75.49 -36.06 -17.34
CA THR A 229 74.07 -36.35 -17.61
C THR A 229 73.21 -35.21 -17.09
N VAL A 230 72.32 -34.68 -17.94
CA VAL A 230 71.32 -33.68 -17.56
C VAL A 230 69.97 -34.35 -17.42
N ASP A 231 69.42 -34.30 -16.21
CA ASP A 231 68.09 -34.84 -15.91
C ASP A 231 67.01 -33.75 -15.99
N PHE A 232 66.04 -33.96 -16.88
CA PHE A 232 64.83 -33.16 -16.97
C PHE A 232 63.73 -33.85 -16.16
N ASN A 233 63.62 -33.41 -14.91
CA ASN A 233 62.62 -33.88 -13.96
C ASN A 233 61.27 -33.19 -14.28
N ILE A 234 60.30 -33.96 -14.77
CA ILE A 234 59.01 -33.44 -15.23
C ILE A 234 58.20 -32.84 -14.07
N SER A 235 58.42 -33.28 -12.82
CA SER A 235 57.73 -32.69 -11.65
C SER A 235 58.20 -31.27 -11.29
N GLN A 236 59.34 -30.80 -11.83
CA GLN A 236 59.84 -29.45 -11.59
C GLN A 236 59.18 -28.41 -12.50
N SER A 237 58.92 -28.78 -13.77
CA SER A 237 58.24 -27.94 -14.76
C SER A 237 58.07 -28.68 -16.08
N ASN A 238 57.01 -28.31 -16.81
CA ASN A 238 56.76 -28.75 -18.18
C ASN A 238 57.50 -27.85 -19.22
N VAL A 239 58.24 -26.81 -18.80
CA VAL A 239 59.15 -26.04 -19.66
C VAL A 239 60.52 -25.93 -18.99
N GLN A 240 61.55 -26.44 -19.66
CA GLN A 240 62.91 -26.44 -19.15
C GLN A 240 63.89 -25.98 -20.23
N GLU A 241 65.04 -25.46 -19.82
CA GLU A 241 66.05 -24.93 -20.73
C GLU A 241 67.43 -25.53 -20.45
N LEU A 242 68.20 -25.81 -21.49
CA LEU A 242 69.57 -26.28 -21.42
C LEU A 242 70.42 -25.58 -22.47
N THR A 243 71.60 -25.10 -22.09
CA THR A 243 72.65 -24.70 -23.03
C THR A 243 73.72 -25.78 -23.09
N VAL A 244 73.97 -26.34 -24.26
CA VAL A 244 74.98 -27.40 -24.45
C VAL A 244 76.35 -26.76 -24.64
N GLY A 245 77.25 -26.97 -23.67
CA GLY A 245 78.63 -26.47 -23.67
C GLY A 245 79.70 -27.55 -23.87
N GLY A 246 79.29 -28.82 -24.00
CA GLY A 246 80.17 -29.96 -24.22
C GLY A 246 79.38 -31.26 -24.38
N ALA A 247 80.07 -32.40 -24.50
CA ALA A 247 79.41 -33.69 -24.75
C ALA A 247 78.63 -34.18 -23.51
N LEU A 248 77.34 -34.47 -23.67
CA LEU A 248 76.45 -34.83 -22.55
C LEU A 248 75.36 -35.84 -22.93
N ALA A 249 74.73 -36.43 -21.92
CA ALA A 249 73.54 -37.26 -22.06
C ALA A 249 72.30 -36.58 -21.45
N VAL A 250 71.13 -36.87 -22.00
CA VAL A 250 69.84 -36.34 -21.52
C VAL A 250 69.00 -37.48 -20.96
N THR A 251 68.46 -37.30 -19.76
CA THR A 251 67.47 -38.21 -19.15
C THR A 251 66.17 -37.48 -18.82
N LEU A 252 65.08 -38.24 -18.75
CA LEU A 252 63.74 -37.77 -18.40
C LEU A 252 63.29 -38.56 -17.16
N SER A 253 62.84 -37.87 -16.11
CA SER A 253 62.51 -38.51 -14.83
C SER A 253 61.24 -37.95 -14.19
N ASN A 254 60.66 -38.69 -13.24
CA ASN A 254 59.49 -38.28 -12.45
C ASN A 254 58.28 -37.88 -13.31
N TRP A 255 57.93 -38.74 -14.28
CA TRP A 255 56.67 -38.66 -14.99
C TRP A 255 55.48 -38.81 -14.03
N PRO A 256 54.29 -38.30 -14.40
CA PRO A 256 53.06 -38.54 -13.65
C PRO A 256 52.79 -40.03 -13.41
N ALA A 257 51.92 -40.33 -12.46
CA ALA A 257 51.50 -41.71 -12.21
C ALA A 257 50.92 -42.37 -13.48
N THR A 258 51.04 -43.70 -13.57
CA THR A 258 50.56 -44.47 -14.72
C THR A 258 49.10 -44.16 -15.05
N GLY A 259 48.81 -43.97 -16.33
CA GLY A 259 47.48 -43.58 -16.82
C GLY A 259 47.18 -42.08 -16.81
N ILE A 260 48.13 -41.26 -16.34
CA ILE A 260 48.04 -39.80 -16.42
C ILE A 260 48.90 -39.29 -17.57
N PHE A 261 48.32 -38.42 -18.40
CA PHE A 261 49.06 -37.70 -19.43
C PHE A 261 50.14 -36.82 -18.81
N GLY A 262 51.34 -36.84 -19.38
CA GLY A 262 52.43 -35.96 -18.99
C GLY A 262 53.14 -35.40 -20.21
N ASP A 263 53.63 -34.17 -20.11
CA ASP A 263 54.39 -33.51 -21.16
C ASP A 263 55.50 -32.61 -20.62
N VAL A 264 56.53 -32.40 -21.44
CA VAL A 264 57.59 -31.44 -21.17
C VAL A 264 58.16 -30.90 -22.49
N ILE A 265 58.35 -29.58 -22.54
CA ILE A 265 59.09 -28.87 -23.58
C ILE A 265 60.48 -28.54 -23.04
N ILE A 266 61.50 -28.88 -23.81
CA ILE A 266 62.89 -28.58 -23.51
C ILE A 266 63.44 -27.67 -24.60
N ALA A 267 63.83 -26.45 -24.22
CA ALA A 267 64.56 -25.53 -25.07
C ALA A 267 66.06 -25.87 -25.00
N VAL A 268 66.61 -26.44 -26.07
CA VAL A 268 68.02 -26.80 -26.16
C VAL A 268 68.77 -25.78 -27.00
N LYS A 269 69.67 -25.03 -26.37
CA LYS A 269 70.56 -24.07 -27.01
C LYS A 269 71.87 -24.74 -27.42
N ASN A 270 72.28 -24.48 -28.67
CA ASN A 270 73.51 -25.00 -29.28
C ASN A 270 73.62 -26.54 -29.25
N GLY A 271 72.49 -27.25 -29.33
CA GLY A 271 72.44 -28.70 -29.18
C GLY A 271 73.22 -29.48 -30.24
N GLY A 272 73.54 -28.86 -31.39
CA GLY A 272 74.37 -29.45 -32.44
C GLY A 272 75.86 -29.13 -32.34
N ALA A 273 76.29 -28.27 -31.40
CA ALA A 273 77.70 -27.88 -31.26
C ALA A 273 78.56 -29.01 -30.66
N TYR A 274 77.95 -29.91 -29.90
CA TYR A 274 78.62 -31.02 -29.21
C TYR A 274 77.77 -32.29 -29.29
N ALA A 275 78.38 -33.45 -29.02
CA ALA A 275 77.66 -34.72 -29.00
C ALA A 275 76.64 -34.75 -27.85
N MET A 276 75.36 -34.92 -28.19
CA MET A 276 74.29 -35.07 -27.21
C MET A 276 73.61 -36.43 -27.37
N THR A 277 73.66 -37.25 -26.33
CA THR A 277 72.96 -38.54 -26.28
C THR A 277 71.53 -38.32 -25.79
N MET A 278 70.56 -38.62 -26.64
CA MET A 278 69.13 -38.48 -26.32
C MET A 278 68.62 -39.64 -25.47
N PRO A 279 67.57 -39.43 -24.66
CA PRO A 279 66.91 -40.49 -23.92
C PRO A 279 66.30 -41.51 -24.89
N ASN A 280 66.11 -42.73 -24.41
CA ASN A 280 65.42 -43.78 -25.17
C ASN A 280 63.92 -43.47 -25.24
N VAL A 281 63.50 -42.79 -26.30
CA VAL A 281 62.11 -42.39 -26.55
C VAL A 281 61.71 -42.75 -27.98
N ILE A 282 60.40 -42.84 -28.21
CA ILE A 282 59.83 -43.08 -29.53
C ILE A 282 59.75 -41.75 -30.27
N TRP A 283 60.67 -41.51 -31.19
CA TRP A 283 60.66 -40.33 -32.05
C TRP A 283 59.61 -40.50 -33.15
N GLN A 284 58.50 -39.77 -33.07
CA GLN A 284 57.39 -39.91 -34.03
C GLN A 284 57.59 -39.05 -35.27
N LEU A 285 57.69 -39.67 -36.43
CA LEU A 285 57.81 -38.96 -37.70
C LEU A 285 56.55 -38.12 -37.97
N PRO A 286 56.69 -36.81 -38.28
CA PRO A 286 55.54 -35.92 -38.42
C PRO A 286 54.65 -36.25 -39.62
N THR A 287 55.19 -36.92 -40.64
CA THR A 287 54.49 -37.26 -41.88
C THR A 287 53.71 -38.56 -41.79
N THR A 288 54.10 -39.51 -40.94
CA THR A 288 53.52 -40.87 -40.91
C THR A 288 53.05 -41.32 -39.53
N GLY A 289 53.46 -40.63 -38.46
CA GLY A 289 53.25 -41.07 -37.07
C GLY A 289 54.07 -42.31 -36.67
N ALA A 290 54.86 -42.87 -37.60
CA ALA A 290 55.68 -44.05 -37.35
C ALA A 290 56.91 -43.72 -36.49
N PRO A 291 57.43 -44.68 -35.71
CA PRO A 291 58.65 -44.50 -34.94
C PRO A 291 59.88 -44.42 -35.86
N ALA A 292 60.73 -43.41 -35.66
CA ALA A 292 62.04 -43.35 -36.30
C ALA A 292 63.02 -44.33 -35.62
N ALA A 293 63.95 -44.89 -36.38
CA ALA A 293 64.94 -45.86 -35.88
C ALA A 293 65.97 -45.25 -34.90
N SER A 294 66.17 -43.93 -34.95
CA SER A 294 67.04 -43.18 -34.05
C SER A 294 66.67 -41.70 -34.07
N PHE A 295 67.19 -40.92 -33.11
CA PHE A 295 67.02 -39.47 -33.11
C PHE A 295 67.61 -38.81 -34.36
N SER A 296 68.78 -39.27 -34.82
CA SER A 296 69.42 -38.71 -36.03
C SER A 296 68.61 -39.02 -37.30
N ALA A 297 68.01 -40.22 -37.38
CA ALA A 297 67.09 -40.58 -38.46
C ALA A 297 65.83 -39.71 -38.43
N TYR A 298 65.28 -39.43 -37.24
CA TYR A 298 64.17 -38.50 -37.05
C TYR A 298 64.52 -37.08 -37.56
N LEU A 299 65.67 -36.54 -37.14
CA LEU A 299 66.12 -35.20 -37.55
C LEU A 299 66.29 -35.08 -39.07
N THR A 300 66.87 -36.11 -39.69
CA THR A 300 67.01 -36.18 -41.15
C THR A 300 65.64 -36.16 -41.85
N ALA A 301 64.67 -36.92 -41.32
CA ALA A 301 63.33 -37.02 -41.88
C ALA A 301 62.51 -35.72 -41.77
N ILE A 302 62.83 -34.85 -40.80
CA ILE A 302 62.24 -33.50 -40.69
C ILE A 302 63.04 -32.42 -41.44
N GLY A 303 64.00 -32.81 -42.27
CA GLY A 303 64.75 -31.91 -43.15
C GLY A 303 66.00 -31.27 -42.54
N ARG A 304 66.50 -31.75 -41.39
CA ARG A 304 67.79 -31.29 -40.85
C ARG A 304 68.93 -32.01 -41.58
N ALA A 305 69.58 -31.31 -42.50
CA ALA A 305 70.59 -31.87 -43.41
C ALA A 305 71.77 -32.59 -42.73
N SER A 306 72.10 -32.22 -41.49
CA SER A 306 73.17 -32.84 -40.69
C SER A 306 72.71 -34.02 -39.82
N GLY A 307 71.41 -34.32 -39.78
CA GLY A 307 70.85 -35.27 -38.82
C GLY A 307 71.12 -34.88 -37.36
N ALA A 308 71.36 -33.59 -37.10
CA ALA A 308 71.73 -33.01 -35.81
C ALA A 308 70.92 -31.74 -35.50
N LEU A 309 70.92 -31.35 -34.23
CA LEU A 309 70.35 -30.08 -33.76
C LEU A 309 71.16 -28.87 -34.28
N GLN A 310 70.69 -27.65 -34.01
CA GLN A 310 71.37 -26.41 -34.40
C GLN A 310 72.69 -26.25 -33.65
N VAL A 311 73.77 -26.01 -34.40
CA VAL A 311 75.10 -25.67 -33.83
C VAL A 311 75.04 -24.33 -33.10
N ALA A 312 74.29 -23.36 -33.64
CA ALA A 312 74.00 -22.09 -33.02
C ALA A 312 72.49 -21.81 -33.15
N GLY A 313 71.81 -21.58 -32.03
CA GLY A 313 70.36 -21.39 -32.01
C GLY A 313 69.68 -22.18 -30.90
N THR A 314 68.34 -22.22 -30.94
CA THR A 314 67.52 -22.99 -30.00
C THR A 314 66.66 -23.96 -30.77
N ASP A 315 66.67 -25.23 -30.37
CA ASP A 315 65.69 -26.22 -30.78
C ASP A 315 64.75 -26.51 -29.62
N PHE A 316 63.46 -26.66 -29.92
CA PHE A 316 62.46 -27.03 -28.91
C PHE A 316 62.12 -28.50 -29.08
N LEU A 317 62.37 -29.27 -28.04
CA LEU A 317 62.04 -30.69 -27.99
C LEU A 317 60.78 -30.86 -27.16
N TYR A 318 59.77 -31.50 -27.71
CA TYR A 318 58.56 -31.86 -26.99
C TYR A 318 58.55 -33.35 -26.70
N PHE A 319 58.47 -33.69 -25.43
CA PHE A 319 58.30 -35.06 -24.96
C PHE A 319 56.95 -35.21 -24.30
N TYR A 320 56.30 -36.33 -24.51
CA TYR A 320 55.03 -36.61 -23.86
C TYR A 320 54.82 -38.11 -23.66
N THR A 321 53.92 -38.42 -22.74
CA THR A 321 53.49 -39.77 -22.42
C THR A 321 51.96 -39.79 -22.26
N LEU A 322 51.34 -40.89 -22.68
CA LEU A 322 49.91 -41.15 -22.45
C LEU A 322 49.69 -42.06 -21.24
N ASP A 323 50.76 -42.64 -20.70
CA ASP A 323 50.72 -43.76 -19.75
C ASP A 323 51.61 -43.52 -18.51
N GLY A 324 51.89 -42.27 -18.16
CA GLY A 324 52.66 -41.92 -16.96
C GLY A 324 54.14 -42.29 -17.05
N GLY A 325 54.73 -42.19 -18.24
CA GLY A 325 56.16 -42.34 -18.48
C GLY A 325 56.62 -43.75 -18.83
N VAL A 326 55.69 -44.70 -19.03
CA VAL A 326 56.02 -46.05 -19.49
C VAL A 326 56.45 -46.01 -20.96
N THR A 327 55.68 -45.30 -21.78
CA THR A 327 55.98 -44.99 -23.17
C THR A 327 56.14 -43.50 -23.33
N ILE A 328 57.32 -43.08 -23.77
CA ILE A 328 57.65 -41.68 -23.99
C ILE A 328 57.82 -41.46 -25.49
N TYR A 329 57.13 -40.45 -26.00
CA TYR A 329 57.23 -39.99 -27.38
C TYR A 329 58.01 -38.68 -27.43
N GLY A 330 58.80 -38.49 -28.49
CA GLY A 330 59.58 -37.28 -28.72
C GLY A 330 59.32 -36.68 -30.10
N LYS A 331 59.33 -35.35 -30.19
CA LYS A 331 59.38 -34.59 -31.44
C LYS A 331 60.18 -33.29 -31.27
N VAL A 332 60.69 -32.75 -32.37
CA VAL A 332 61.23 -31.38 -32.45
C VAL A 332 60.12 -30.49 -32.98
N LEU A 333 59.93 -29.32 -32.35
CA LEU A 333 58.97 -28.29 -32.76
C LEU A 333 59.58 -27.33 -33.80
#